data_AF-A0A7C7Q9T1-F1
#
_entry.id   AF-A0A7C7Q9T1-F1
#
_cell.length_a   1.000
_cell.length_b   1.000
_cell.length_c   1.000
_cell.angle_alpha   90.00
_cell.angle_beta   90.00
_cell.angle_gamma   90.00
#
_symmetry.space_group_name_H-M   'P 1'
#
loop_
_entity.id
_entity.type
_entity.pdbx_description
1 polymer ?
#
loop_
_entity_poly.entity_id
_entity_poly.type
_entity_poly.pdbx_seq_one_letter_code
_entity_poly.pdbx_strand_id
1 'polypeptide(L)'
;MAGGGDGRASGNPRRRVGRAGRRPRRGAQPGRGHRRRPPGRSPDCFTALCPAGGTALPRYRLAHRRGYAGRDVGFVVASFDRTFDYRKLQIAFDAIRAGARLIATNADRYCPTPTGGLPDAAAVIGAIEGCTGKRVEGVVGKPSPITARAILAHLQLPASECIIVGDRLETDIRMGQEAGMATAVVLTGVTTPESLAASDIQPDYVLRGLDELLPP
;
A
#
# COMPACT_ATOMS: atom_id res chain seq x y z
N MET A 1 -5.50 8.33 -66.57
CA MET A 1 -6.07 8.60 -65.22
C MET A 1 -5.47 7.55 -64.29
N ALA A 2 -4.41 7.90 -63.55
CA ALA A 2 -4.40 8.10 -62.08
C ALA A 2 -5.01 6.92 -61.30
N GLY A 3 -4.38 6.24 -60.33
CA GLY A 3 -3.12 6.28 -59.58
C GLY A 3 -3.28 5.19 -58.49
N GLY A 4 -2.31 4.32 -58.19
CA GLY A 4 -1.23 4.55 -57.21
C GLY A 4 -1.72 4.50 -55.75
N GLY A 5 -1.27 3.53 -54.95
CA GLY A 5 -1.49 3.57 -53.49
C GLY A 5 -1.25 2.27 -52.71
N ASP A 6 0.02 2.01 -52.39
CA ASP A 6 0.53 1.01 -51.45
C ASP A 6 -0.12 1.02 -50.05
N GLY A 7 -0.04 -0.16 -49.40
CA GLY A 7 -0.52 -0.41 -48.05
C GLY A 7 0.22 0.35 -46.95
N ARG A 8 -0.39 0.36 -45.76
CA ARG A 8 0.27 0.59 -44.47
C ARG A 8 -0.55 0.00 -43.33
N ALA A 9 0.09 -0.90 -42.60
CA ALA A 9 -0.32 -1.33 -41.27
C ALA A 9 -0.26 -0.15 -40.31
N SER A 10 -1.35 0.10 -39.59
CA SER A 10 -1.43 1.09 -38.51
C SER A 10 -0.85 0.46 -37.23
N GLY A 11 0.47 0.58 -37.06
CA GLY A 11 1.16 0.29 -35.81
C GLY A 11 0.91 1.39 -34.76
N ASN A 12 0.49 0.99 -33.57
CA ASN A 12 0.31 1.85 -32.40
C ASN A 12 1.66 2.46 -31.96
N PRO A 13 1.85 3.80 -31.98
CA PRO A 13 3.12 4.41 -31.64
C PRO A 13 3.09 4.87 -30.18
N ARG A 14 3.56 4.03 -29.24
CA ARG A 14 4.17 4.40 -27.93
C ARG A 14 4.48 3.15 -27.09
N ARG A 15 5.52 2.42 -27.48
CA ARG A 15 6.30 1.57 -26.55
C ARG A 15 7.71 2.14 -26.53
N ARG A 16 8.05 2.94 -25.51
CA ARG A 16 9.44 3.36 -25.28
C ARG A 16 10.04 2.49 -24.19
N VAL A 17 10.83 1.51 -24.60
CA VAL A 17 11.88 0.94 -23.73
C VAL A 17 12.94 2.04 -23.59
N GLY A 18 12.84 2.86 -22.54
CA GLY A 18 13.71 4.01 -22.34
C GLY A 18 15.03 3.61 -21.68
N ARG A 19 16.15 3.72 -22.38
CA ARG A 19 17.49 3.77 -21.77
C ARG A 19 17.68 5.12 -21.07
N ALA A 20 17.94 5.12 -19.77
CA ALA A 20 18.22 6.33 -19.01
C ALA A 20 19.59 6.94 -19.41
N GLY A 21 19.57 8.18 -19.89
CA GLY A 21 20.77 8.97 -20.20
C GLY A 21 21.44 9.48 -18.93
N ARG A 22 22.77 9.32 -18.84
CA ARG A 22 23.59 9.78 -17.70
C ARG A 22 23.66 11.32 -17.63
N ARG A 23 23.39 11.90 -16.45
CA ARG A 23 23.87 13.23 -16.04
C ARG A 23 25.00 13.09 -15.01
N PRO A 24 25.99 14.00 -14.98
CA PRO A 24 27.17 13.86 -14.13
C PRO A 24 26.86 14.08 -12.64
N ARG A 25 27.45 13.23 -11.79
CA ARG A 25 27.33 13.26 -10.33
C ARG A 25 28.12 14.44 -9.74
N ARG A 26 27.50 15.23 -8.86
CA ARG A 26 28.21 16.12 -7.91
C ARG A 26 28.49 15.36 -6.61
N GLY A 27 29.65 15.63 -6.03
CA GLY A 27 30.32 14.81 -5.00
C GLY A 27 29.57 14.64 -3.68
N ALA A 28 29.78 13.47 -3.06
CA ALA A 28 29.23 13.08 -1.77
C ALA A 28 30.09 13.60 -0.61
N GLN A 29 29.44 14.15 0.43
CA GLN A 29 30.04 14.39 1.75
C GLN A 29 29.82 13.19 2.68
N PRO A 30 30.72 12.90 3.64
CA PRO A 30 30.64 11.73 4.50
C PRO A 30 29.70 11.95 5.69
N GLY A 31 28.63 11.14 5.80
CA GLY A 31 27.63 11.21 6.86
C GLY A 31 27.62 9.98 7.78
N ARG A 32 28.20 10.15 8.97
CA ARG A 32 27.92 9.55 10.30
C ARG A 32 27.29 8.14 10.39
N GLY A 33 28.01 7.24 11.06
CA GLY A 33 27.66 5.84 11.28
C GLY A 33 26.31 5.58 11.97
N HIS A 34 25.54 4.67 11.38
CA HIS A 34 24.31 4.10 11.95
C HIS A 34 24.64 3.03 12.99
N ARG A 35 24.23 3.25 14.24
CA ARG A 35 24.19 2.18 15.26
C ARG A 35 23.10 1.17 14.89
N ARG A 36 23.46 -0.10 14.79
CA ARG A 36 22.54 -1.22 14.51
C ARG A 36 21.51 -1.37 15.63
N ARG A 37 20.22 -1.48 15.29
CA ARG A 37 19.16 -1.92 16.22
C ARG A 37 19.26 -3.44 16.46
N PRO A 38 19.00 -3.95 17.68
CA PRO A 38 18.93 -5.38 17.94
C PRO A 38 17.66 -6.00 17.32
N PRO A 39 17.67 -7.30 16.96
CA PRO A 39 16.52 -7.98 16.39
C PRO A 39 15.54 -8.41 17.49
N GLY A 40 14.22 -8.34 17.26
CA GLY A 40 13.24 -9.04 18.11
C GLY A 40 11.99 -8.30 18.60
N ARG A 41 11.48 -7.28 17.92
CA ARG A 41 10.09 -6.83 18.14
C ARG A 41 9.41 -6.54 16.80
N SER A 42 8.45 -7.38 16.43
CA SER A 42 7.43 -7.00 15.45
C SER A 42 6.69 -5.76 15.98
N PRO A 43 6.35 -4.79 15.13
CA PRO A 43 5.52 -3.68 15.59
C PRO A 43 4.13 -4.24 15.90
N ASP A 44 3.75 -4.20 17.17
CA ASP A 44 2.38 -4.43 17.62
C ASP A 44 1.49 -3.34 16.99
N CYS A 45 0.93 -3.62 15.82
CA CYS A 45 0.09 -2.68 15.08
C CYS A 45 -1.33 -2.64 15.68
N PHE A 46 -1.51 -1.83 16.72
CA PHE A 46 -2.83 -1.32 17.12
C PHE A 46 -2.70 0.19 17.32
N THR A 47 -3.24 0.98 16.41
CA THR A 47 -3.32 2.43 16.55
C THR A 47 -4.79 2.82 16.58
N ALA A 48 -5.28 3.19 17.77
CA ALA A 48 -6.60 3.79 17.94
C ALA A 48 -6.45 5.32 17.96
N LEU A 49 -7.09 6.02 17.01
CA LEU A 49 -7.17 7.48 16.99
C LEU A 49 -8.42 7.94 17.74
N CYS A 50 -8.29 8.99 18.57
CA CYS A 50 -9.41 9.73 19.15
C CYS A 50 -9.25 11.21 18.75
N PRO A 51 -10.30 11.94 18.35
CA PRO A 51 -10.16 13.31 17.87
C PRO A 51 -10.30 14.31 19.02
N ALA A 52 -9.33 15.21 19.17
CA ALA A 52 -9.56 16.61 19.55
C ALA A 52 -8.29 17.43 19.23
N GLY A 53 -8.51 18.63 18.69
CA GLY A 53 -7.53 19.49 18.02
C GLY A 53 -6.22 19.79 18.75
N GLY A 54 -5.18 20.07 17.95
CA GLY A 54 -3.96 20.76 18.39
C GLY A 54 -2.67 19.97 18.17
N THR A 55 -1.67 20.66 17.63
CA THR A 55 -0.36 20.19 17.16
C THR A 55 0.50 19.47 18.21
N ALA A 56 0.30 18.16 18.35
CA ALA A 56 1.28 17.14 18.73
C ALA A 56 0.68 15.78 18.35
N LEU A 57 1.45 14.87 17.73
CA LEU A 57 0.92 13.53 17.41
C LEU A 57 0.41 12.87 18.70
N PRO A 58 -0.88 12.54 18.82
CA PRO A 58 -1.44 12.04 20.06
C PRO A 58 -0.85 10.67 20.40
N ARG A 59 -0.51 10.46 21.69
CA ARG A 59 -0.09 9.16 22.21
C ARG A 59 -1.30 8.22 22.23
N TYR A 60 -1.35 7.30 21.28
CA TYR A 60 -2.33 6.22 21.22
C TYR A 60 -2.01 5.13 22.26
N ARG A 61 -3.04 4.52 22.84
CA ARG A 61 -2.90 3.39 23.78
C ARG A 61 -3.52 2.13 23.17
N LEU A 62 -2.72 1.07 23.02
CA LEU A 62 -3.19 -0.23 22.56
C LEU A 62 -4.17 -0.83 23.57
N ALA A 63 -5.36 -1.23 23.11
CA ALA A 63 -6.39 -1.91 23.92
C ALA A 63 -6.03 -3.36 24.30
N HIS A 64 -4.76 -3.76 24.15
CA HIS A 64 -4.27 -5.10 24.49
C HIS A 64 -4.11 -5.34 26.00
N ARG A 65 -4.15 -4.29 26.83
CA ARG A 65 -4.01 -4.44 28.29
C ARG A 65 -5.35 -4.88 28.92
N ARG A 66 -5.29 -5.82 29.87
CA ARG A 66 -6.42 -6.22 30.72
C ARG A 66 -7.12 -4.95 31.27
N GLY A 67 -8.45 -4.90 31.17
CA GLY A 67 -9.26 -3.84 31.79
C GLY A 67 -9.87 -2.79 30.85
N TYR A 68 -9.76 -2.92 29.52
CA TYR A 68 -10.48 -2.04 28.60
C TYR A 68 -11.97 -2.43 28.53
N ALA A 69 -12.83 -1.64 29.16
CA ALA A 69 -14.25 -1.64 28.82
C ALA A 69 -14.38 -0.96 27.45
N GLY A 70 -14.98 -1.62 26.44
CA GLY A 70 -15.06 -1.12 25.05
C GLY A 70 -15.75 0.24 24.83
N ARG A 71 -16.13 0.95 25.91
CA ARG A 71 -16.86 2.22 25.89
C ARG A 71 -16.02 3.44 25.46
N ASP A 72 -14.68 3.35 25.51
CA ASP A 72 -13.79 4.46 25.14
C ASP A 72 -13.11 4.28 23.76
N VAL A 73 -13.49 3.25 23.00
CA VAL A 73 -12.87 2.95 21.71
C VAL A 73 -13.65 3.64 20.59
N GLY A 74 -13.07 4.68 19.99
CA GLY A 74 -13.68 5.37 18.84
C GLY A 74 -13.52 4.63 17.50
N PHE A 75 -12.45 3.84 17.36
CA PHE A 75 -12.13 3.13 16.12
C PHE A 75 -11.57 1.75 16.39
N VAL A 76 -12.00 0.79 15.57
CA VAL A 76 -11.38 -0.52 15.38
C VAL A 76 -10.65 -0.49 14.04
N VAL A 77 -9.37 -0.86 14.05
CA VAL A 77 -8.53 -0.91 12.85
C VAL A 77 -8.18 -2.36 12.57
N ALA A 78 -8.73 -2.91 11.48
CA ALA A 78 -8.38 -4.24 10.99
C ALA A 78 -7.08 -4.17 10.17
N SER A 79 -6.20 -5.16 10.36
CA SER A 79 -4.88 -5.24 9.74
C SER A 79 -4.48 -6.70 9.59
N PHE A 80 -3.35 -6.95 8.92
CA PHE A 80 -2.67 -8.25 8.91
C PHE A 80 -2.12 -8.61 10.30
N ASP A 81 -3.00 -9.01 11.22
CA ASP A 81 -2.64 -9.42 12.58
C ASP A 81 -2.46 -10.94 12.67
N ARG A 82 -1.21 -11.40 12.57
CA ARG A 82 -0.87 -12.83 12.70
C ARG A 82 -1.07 -13.39 14.12
N THR A 83 -1.36 -12.53 15.08
CA THR A 83 -1.67 -12.91 16.47
C THR A 83 -3.15 -12.72 16.78
N PHE A 84 -3.98 -12.55 15.76
CA PHE A 84 -5.42 -12.42 15.90
C PHE A 84 -6.01 -13.64 16.59
N ASP A 85 -6.69 -13.40 17.72
CA ASP A 85 -7.29 -14.43 18.55
C ASP A 85 -8.73 -14.03 18.92
N TYR A 86 -9.45 -14.95 19.55
CA TYR A 86 -10.84 -14.73 19.94
C TYR A 86 -11.00 -13.56 20.93
N ARG A 87 -9.99 -13.33 21.79
CA ARG A 87 -10.04 -12.23 22.74
C ARG A 87 -10.01 -10.88 22.02
N LYS A 88 -9.16 -10.70 21.02
CA LYS A 88 -9.14 -9.47 20.21
C LYS A 88 -10.43 -9.29 19.44
N LEU A 89 -11.00 -10.37 18.90
CA LEU A 89 -12.30 -10.33 18.26
C LEU A 89 -13.40 -9.87 19.22
N GLN A 90 -13.41 -10.37 20.46
CA GLN A 90 -14.36 -9.93 21.48
C GLN A 90 -14.23 -8.44 21.79
N ILE A 91 -13.00 -7.94 21.94
CA ILE A 91 -12.75 -6.50 22.17
C ILE A 91 -13.27 -5.66 20.98
N ALA A 92 -13.00 -6.09 19.75
CA ALA A 92 -13.48 -5.42 18.55
C ALA A 92 -15.01 -5.42 18.47
N PHE A 93 -15.64 -6.55 18.77
CA PHE A 93 -17.09 -6.72 18.80
C PHE A 93 -17.74 -5.78 19.82
N ASP A 94 -17.23 -5.76 21.06
CA ASP A 94 -17.76 -4.91 22.12
C ASP A 94 -17.59 -3.42 21.80
N ALA A 95 -16.44 -3.04 21.24
CA ALA A 95 -16.18 -1.67 20.80
C ALA A 95 -17.14 -1.23 19.69
N ILE A 96 -17.34 -2.06 18.66
CA ILE A 96 -18.24 -1.74 17.55
C ILE A 96 -19.69 -1.63 18.04
N ARG A 97 -20.12 -2.49 18.97
CA ARG A 97 -21.44 -2.39 19.60
C ARG A 97 -21.60 -1.13 20.46
N ALA A 98 -20.50 -0.64 21.03
CA ALA A 98 -20.46 0.64 21.75
C ALA A 98 -20.37 1.87 20.81
N GLY A 99 -20.37 1.68 19.49
CA GLY A 99 -20.36 2.76 18.50
C GLY A 99 -19.02 3.02 17.83
N ALA A 100 -18.00 2.18 18.06
CA ALA A 100 -16.73 2.32 17.36
C ALA A 100 -16.88 2.15 15.85
N ARG A 101 -16.14 2.96 15.09
CA ARG A 101 -16.07 2.87 13.63
C ARG A 101 -15.05 1.80 13.22
N LEU A 102 -15.34 1.07 12.15
CA LEU A 102 -14.44 0.03 11.63
C LEU A 102 -13.71 0.56 10.39
N ILE A 103 -12.38 0.55 10.41
CA ILE A 103 -11.51 0.86 9.26
C ILE A 103 -10.48 -0.25 9.08
N ALA A 104 -9.82 -0.31 7.92
CA ALA A 104 -8.79 -1.32 7.64
C ALA A 104 -7.53 -0.70 7.05
N THR A 105 -6.37 -1.30 7.33
CA THR A 105 -5.08 -0.90 6.72
C THR A 105 -5.00 -1.30 5.25
N ASN A 106 -5.47 -2.49 4.91
CA ASN A 106 -5.53 -3.07 3.57
C ASN A 106 -6.69 -4.07 3.54
N ALA A 107 -7.11 -4.50 2.36
CA ALA A 107 -8.18 -5.48 2.18
C ALA A 107 -7.72 -6.72 1.40
N ASP A 108 -6.42 -7.01 1.46
CA ASP A 108 -5.83 -8.13 0.74
C ASP A 108 -6.31 -9.45 1.31
N ARG A 109 -6.58 -10.40 0.42
CA ARG A 109 -7.01 -11.76 0.78
C ARG A 109 -5.89 -12.58 1.41
N TYR A 110 -4.69 -12.44 0.86
CA TYR A 110 -3.50 -13.11 1.36
C TYR A 110 -2.24 -12.33 0.97
N CYS A 111 -1.21 -12.53 1.79
CA CYS A 111 0.14 -12.06 1.57
C CYS A 111 0.96 -13.21 0.93
N PRO A 112 1.53 -13.04 -0.28
CA PRO A 112 2.38 -14.06 -0.89
C PRO A 112 3.60 -14.36 -0.03
N THR A 113 3.93 -15.66 0.10
CA THR A 113 5.15 -16.12 0.77
C THR A 113 5.78 -17.25 -0.06
N PRO A 114 7.07 -17.57 0.16
CA PRO A 114 7.70 -18.72 -0.52
C PRO A 114 7.00 -20.06 -0.27
N THR A 115 6.17 -20.17 0.77
CA THR A 115 5.48 -21.40 1.18
C THR A 115 4.01 -21.45 0.74
N GLY A 116 3.55 -20.55 -0.13
CA GLY A 116 2.18 -20.59 -0.67
C GLY A 116 1.22 -19.51 -0.13
N GLY A 117 1.69 -18.57 0.68
CA GLY A 117 0.93 -17.41 1.15
C GLY A 117 0.34 -17.55 2.55
N LEU A 118 -0.02 -16.40 3.14
CA LEU A 118 -0.61 -16.29 4.47
C LEU A 118 -1.92 -15.48 4.39
N PRO A 119 -2.98 -15.84 5.14
CA PRO A 119 -4.16 -15.01 5.26
C PRO A 119 -3.80 -13.60 5.73
N ASP A 120 -4.34 -12.59 5.06
CA ASP A 120 -4.03 -11.17 5.32
C ASP A 120 -5.26 -10.48 5.95
N ALA A 121 -5.30 -9.16 5.96
CA ALA A 121 -6.29 -8.34 6.65
C ALA A 121 -7.74 -8.68 6.26
N ALA A 122 -8.02 -9.16 5.04
CA ALA A 122 -9.38 -9.57 4.67
C ALA A 122 -9.93 -10.70 5.57
N ALA A 123 -9.08 -11.58 6.11
CA ALA A 123 -9.52 -12.61 7.04
C ALA A 123 -9.97 -12.01 8.38
N VAL A 124 -9.21 -11.02 8.89
CA VAL A 124 -9.55 -10.29 10.12
C VAL A 124 -10.80 -9.43 9.92
N ILE A 125 -10.89 -8.75 8.77
CA ILE A 125 -12.08 -7.98 8.36
C ILE A 125 -13.30 -8.91 8.36
N GLY A 126 -13.23 -10.04 7.65
CA GLY A 126 -14.35 -10.98 7.55
C GLY A 126 -14.82 -11.50 8.91
N ALA A 127 -13.89 -11.80 9.83
CA ALA A 127 -14.25 -12.21 11.18
C ALA A 127 -15.02 -11.12 11.95
N ILE A 128 -14.57 -9.86 11.87
CA ILE A 128 -15.21 -8.73 12.55
C ILE A 128 -16.55 -8.39 11.89
N GLU A 129 -16.60 -8.28 10.56
CA GLU A 129 -17.84 -7.99 9.84
C GLU A 129 -18.89 -9.09 10.05
N GLY A 130 -18.45 -10.36 10.07
CA GLY A 130 -19.31 -11.51 10.26
C GLY A 130 -19.98 -11.55 11.64
N CYS A 131 -19.27 -11.20 12.71
CA CYS A 131 -19.86 -11.20 14.04
C CYS A 131 -20.60 -9.89 14.38
N THR A 132 -20.20 -8.76 13.81
CA THR A 132 -20.81 -7.45 14.14
C THR A 132 -21.89 -7.00 13.16
N GLY A 133 -21.90 -7.52 11.93
CA GLY A 133 -22.70 -6.99 10.82
C GLY A 133 -22.25 -5.61 10.31
N LYS A 134 -21.23 -5.00 10.92
CA LYS A 134 -20.72 -3.67 10.56
C LYS A 134 -19.66 -3.83 9.47
N ARG A 135 -19.89 -3.19 8.32
CA ARG A 135 -18.91 -3.13 7.23
C ARG A 135 -17.77 -2.17 7.52
N VAL A 136 -16.58 -2.48 6.99
CA VAL A 136 -15.43 -1.57 6.95
C VAL A 136 -15.83 -0.28 6.23
N GLU A 137 -15.64 0.85 6.90
CA GLU A 137 -16.00 2.18 6.37
C GLU A 137 -14.96 2.73 5.40
N GLY A 138 -13.72 2.23 5.47
CA GLY A 138 -12.66 2.63 4.56
C GLY A 138 -11.38 1.84 4.76
N VAL A 139 -10.67 1.63 3.64
CA VAL A 139 -9.33 1.09 3.60
C VAL A 139 -8.35 2.26 3.46
N VAL A 140 -7.45 2.43 4.43
CA VAL A 140 -6.54 3.59 4.47
C VAL A 140 -5.24 3.37 3.70
N GLY A 141 -4.84 2.12 3.49
CA GLY A 141 -3.69 1.75 2.66
C GLY A 141 -4.00 1.81 1.17
N LYS A 142 -3.08 1.29 0.36
CA LYS A 142 -3.17 1.33 -1.10
C LYS A 142 -4.49 0.69 -1.59
N PRO A 143 -5.21 1.29 -2.57
CA PRO A 143 -4.84 2.47 -3.36
C PRO A 143 -5.27 3.83 -2.78
N SER A 144 -5.57 3.92 -1.48
CA SER A 144 -6.20 5.10 -0.88
C SER A 144 -5.42 6.41 -1.09
N PRO A 145 -6.10 7.52 -1.45
CA PRO A 145 -5.48 8.84 -1.54
C PRO A 145 -4.99 9.36 -0.18
N ILE A 146 -5.44 8.77 0.94
CA ILE A 146 -4.91 9.08 2.27
C ILE A 146 -3.44 8.68 2.34
N THR A 147 -3.11 7.46 1.91
CA THR A 147 -1.73 6.97 1.90
C THR A 147 -0.85 7.78 0.94
N ALA A 148 -1.34 8.06 -0.28
CA ALA A 148 -0.59 8.86 -1.24
C ALA A 148 -0.25 10.26 -0.71
N ARG A 149 -1.23 10.97 -0.13
CA ARG A 149 -1.00 12.29 0.48
C ARG A 149 -0.03 12.23 1.66
N ALA A 150 -0.12 11.20 2.50
CA ALA A 150 0.82 11.02 3.61
C ALA A 150 2.26 10.80 3.12
N ILE A 151 2.45 10.01 2.06
CA ILE A 151 3.76 9.78 1.42
C ILE A 151 4.32 11.09 0.87
N LEU A 152 3.55 11.83 0.07
CA LEU A 152 4.00 13.09 -0.54
C LEU A 152 4.32 14.16 0.51
N ALA A 153 3.50 14.27 1.56
CA ALA A 153 3.77 15.18 2.67
C ALA A 153 5.06 14.82 3.41
N HIS A 154 5.39 13.54 3.53
CA HIS A 154 6.63 13.08 4.14
C HIS A 154 7.86 13.34 3.26
N LEU A 155 7.74 13.10 1.94
CA LEU A 155 8.83 13.31 0.99
C LEU A 155 9.11 14.79 0.72
N GLN A 156 8.12 15.66 0.92
CA GLN A 156 8.20 17.10 0.59
C GLN A 156 8.54 17.35 -0.88
N LEU A 157 8.06 16.47 -1.77
CA LEU A 157 8.24 16.55 -3.21
C LEU A 157 6.88 16.62 -3.92
N PRO A 158 6.79 17.27 -5.09
CA PRO A 158 5.61 17.16 -5.93
C PRO A 158 5.46 15.73 -6.45
N ALA A 159 4.21 15.31 -6.69
CA ALA A 159 3.91 13.97 -7.21
C ALA A 159 4.63 13.66 -8.52
N SER A 160 4.78 14.66 -9.40
CA SER A 160 5.50 14.55 -10.68
C SER A 160 6.99 14.19 -10.56
N GLU A 161 7.57 14.33 -9.37
CA GLU A 161 8.96 13.95 -9.08
C GLU A 161 9.06 12.63 -8.30
N CYS A 162 7.92 11.98 -8.04
CA CYS A 162 7.86 10.72 -7.31
C CYS A 162 7.50 9.57 -8.26
N ILE A 163 7.98 8.38 -7.91
CA ILE A 163 7.61 7.13 -8.58
C ILE A 163 7.13 6.12 -7.55
N ILE A 164 6.02 5.44 -7.86
CA ILE A 164 5.59 4.23 -7.14
C ILE A 164 6.10 3.02 -7.88
N VAL A 165 6.82 2.16 -7.16
CA VAL A 165 7.26 0.86 -7.64
C VAL A 165 6.56 -0.22 -6.83
N GLY A 166 5.87 -1.14 -7.49
CA GLY A 166 5.11 -2.19 -6.81
C GLY A 166 4.82 -3.38 -7.72
N ASP A 167 4.13 -4.37 -7.20
CA ASP A 167 3.86 -5.63 -7.89
C ASP A 167 2.37 -5.88 -8.14
N ARG A 168 1.49 -4.97 -7.73
CA ARG A 168 0.04 -5.07 -7.89
C ARG A 168 -0.54 -3.87 -8.62
N LEU A 169 -1.28 -4.11 -9.69
CA LEU A 169 -1.84 -3.06 -10.52
C LEU A 169 -2.93 -2.27 -9.77
N GLU A 170 -3.80 -2.98 -9.07
CA GLU A 170 -5.03 -2.49 -8.46
C GLU A 170 -4.77 -1.66 -7.21
N THR A 171 -3.59 -1.83 -6.59
CA THR A 171 -3.21 -1.14 -5.36
C THR A 171 -2.03 -0.20 -5.61
N ASP A 172 -0.88 -0.70 -6.06
CA ASP A 172 0.34 0.12 -6.22
C ASP A 172 0.21 1.08 -7.40
N ILE A 173 -0.04 0.52 -8.59
CA ILE A 173 -0.04 1.29 -9.83
C ILE A 173 -1.22 2.25 -9.84
N ARG A 174 -2.41 1.78 -9.48
CA ARG A 174 -3.60 2.63 -9.33
C ARG A 174 -3.32 3.81 -8.39
N MET A 175 -2.73 3.58 -7.22
CA MET A 175 -2.43 4.66 -6.28
C MET A 175 -1.48 5.69 -6.87
N GLY A 176 -0.43 5.24 -7.55
CA GLY A 176 0.55 6.14 -8.16
C GLY A 176 -0.10 7.01 -9.23
N GLN A 177 -0.90 6.40 -10.11
CA GLN A 177 -1.63 7.10 -11.16
C GLN A 177 -2.63 8.13 -10.60
N GLU A 178 -3.47 7.72 -9.65
CA GLU A 178 -4.46 8.60 -9.02
C GLU A 178 -3.80 9.74 -8.24
N ALA A 179 -2.59 9.53 -7.73
CA ALA A 179 -1.80 10.55 -7.06
C ALA A 179 -0.97 11.45 -7.99
N GLY A 180 -0.93 11.16 -9.30
CA GLY A 180 -0.11 11.90 -10.27
C GLY A 180 1.39 11.59 -10.19
N MET A 181 1.76 10.43 -9.64
CA MET A 181 3.14 9.92 -9.63
C MET A 181 3.41 9.07 -10.86
N ALA A 182 4.68 8.95 -11.24
CA ALA A 182 5.10 7.91 -12.18
C ALA A 182 4.89 6.52 -11.53
N THR A 183 4.73 5.50 -12.36
CA THR A 183 4.45 4.13 -11.91
C THR A 183 5.31 3.08 -12.59
N ALA A 184 5.84 2.15 -11.82
CA ALA A 184 6.56 1.00 -12.33
C ALA A 184 6.03 -0.29 -11.69
N VAL A 185 5.65 -1.27 -12.51
CA VAL A 185 5.33 -2.61 -12.03
C VAL A 185 6.56 -3.51 -12.11
N VAL A 186 6.83 -4.30 -11.06
CA VAL A 186 7.79 -5.39 -11.09
C VAL A 186 7.08 -6.73 -11.26
N LEU A 187 7.63 -7.60 -12.12
CA LEU A 187 7.04 -8.90 -12.45
C LEU A 187 7.53 -10.05 -11.55
N THR A 188 8.13 -9.73 -10.40
CA THR A 188 8.60 -10.71 -9.41
C THR A 188 7.55 -11.07 -8.35
N GLY A 189 6.42 -10.36 -8.34
CA GLY A 189 5.35 -10.52 -7.34
C GLY A 189 4.04 -11.02 -7.94
N VAL A 190 2.93 -10.36 -7.61
CA VAL A 190 1.58 -10.82 -7.96
C VAL A 190 1.23 -10.62 -9.43
N THR A 191 1.62 -9.51 -10.03
CA THR A 191 1.31 -9.22 -11.43
C THR A 191 2.17 -10.08 -12.36
N THR A 192 1.51 -10.90 -13.17
CA THR A 192 2.14 -11.65 -14.27
C THR A 192 1.99 -10.88 -15.60
N PRO A 193 2.82 -11.16 -16.62
CA PRO A 193 2.68 -10.57 -17.95
C PRO A 193 1.28 -10.72 -18.54
N GLU A 194 0.63 -11.85 -18.30
CA GLU A 194 -0.72 -12.15 -18.78
C GLU A 194 -1.76 -11.29 -18.07
N SER A 195 -1.66 -11.19 -16.73
CA SER A 195 -2.57 -10.33 -15.95
C SER A 195 -2.42 -8.84 -16.30
N LEU A 196 -1.19 -8.41 -16.58
CA LEU A 196 -0.91 -7.04 -17.04
C LEU A 196 -1.50 -6.78 -18.43
N ALA A 197 -1.39 -7.73 -19.35
CA ALA A 197 -1.96 -7.60 -20.69
C ALA A 197 -3.50 -7.55 -20.67
N ALA A 198 -4.14 -8.17 -19.67
CA ALA A 198 -5.58 -8.19 -19.51
C ALA A 198 -6.16 -7.02 -18.69
N SER A 199 -5.31 -6.21 -18.05
CA SER A 199 -5.75 -5.13 -17.16
C SER A 199 -5.91 -3.80 -17.88
N ASP A 200 -6.91 -3.01 -17.49
CA ASP A 200 -7.04 -1.61 -17.93
C ASP A 200 -6.05 -0.67 -17.22
N ILE A 201 -5.44 -1.13 -16.12
CA ILE A 201 -4.46 -0.36 -15.33
C ILE A 201 -3.06 -0.62 -15.90
N GLN A 202 -2.55 0.33 -16.67
CA GLN A 202 -1.26 0.22 -17.34
C GLN A 202 -0.21 1.12 -16.68
N PRO A 203 0.90 0.57 -16.15
CA PRO A 203 1.97 1.35 -15.54
C PRO A 203 2.82 2.07 -16.60
N ASP A 204 3.55 3.11 -16.19
CA ASP A 204 4.49 3.83 -17.08
C ASP A 204 5.70 2.95 -17.45
N TYR A 205 6.12 2.08 -16.51
CA TYR A 205 7.26 1.18 -16.66
C TYR A 205 6.90 -0.25 -16.25
N VAL A 206 7.45 -1.21 -16.99
CA VAL A 206 7.35 -2.65 -16.67
C VAL A 206 8.76 -3.18 -16.49
N LEU A 207 9.05 -3.69 -15.30
CA LEU A 207 10.36 -4.15 -14.89
C LEU A 207 10.33 -5.65 -14.58
N ARG A 208 11.36 -6.38 -15.00
CA ARG A 208 11.48 -7.81 -14.63
C ARG A 208 11.88 -7.99 -13.17
N GLY A 209 12.58 -7.02 -12.60
CA GLY A 209 13.07 -7.00 -11.24
C GLY A 209 13.45 -5.60 -10.79
N LEU A 210 13.70 -5.44 -9.50
CA LEU A 210 14.03 -4.13 -8.91
C LEU A 210 15.42 -3.63 -9.33
N ASP A 211 16.30 -4.54 -9.72
CA ASP A 211 17.63 -4.28 -10.25
C ASP A 211 17.59 -3.43 -11.53
N GLU A 212 16.53 -3.51 -12.32
CA GLU A 212 16.36 -2.70 -13.53
C GLU A 212 16.14 -1.20 -13.25
N LEU A 213 15.92 -0.80 -11.99
CA LEU A 213 15.91 0.62 -11.60
C LEU A 213 17.32 1.23 -11.54
N LEU A 214 18.35 0.41 -11.41
CA LEU A 214 19.72 0.88 -11.24
C LEU A 214 20.42 0.97 -12.60
N PRO A 215 21.27 1.98 -12.80
CA PRO A 215 22.11 2.02 -13.99
C PRO A 215 23.10 0.84 -13.96
N PRO A 216 23.47 0.31 -15.14
CA PRO A 216 24.50 -0.73 -15.27
C PRO A 216 25.88 -0.22 -14.86
#